data_AF-A0AAU1X1F5-F1
#
_entry.id   AF-A0AAU1X1F5-F1
#
_cell.length_a   1.000
_cell.length_b   1.000
_cell.length_c   1.000
_cell.angle_alpha   90.00
_cell.angle_beta   90.00
_cell.angle_gamma   90.00
#
_symmetry.space_group_name_H-M   'P 1'
#
loop_
_entity.id
_entity.type
_entity.pdbx_description
1 polymer ?
#
loop_
_entity_poly.entity_id
_entity_poly.type
_entity_poly.pdbx_seq_one_letter_code
_entity_poly.pdbx_strand_id
1 'polypeptide(L)'
;MSWPSVIILVPASRRRLLEQRIRAFGLVPDPVTGEDRLDRYGYAYSLDLSGGILADYEPEELARVAHRIGEPYAAYVECQSMDAARAFLREVLPGVDGLVDTNHFEILRASVFLALVERHPGWDWRRRPSTEVR
;
A
#
# COMPACT_ATOMS: atom_id res chain seq x y z
N MET A 1 16.77 6.85 8.60
CA MET A 1 15.30 6.94 8.68
C MET A 1 14.75 6.04 7.60
N SER A 2 13.83 5.13 7.94
CA SER A 2 13.15 4.26 6.97
C SER A 2 12.22 5.08 6.08
N TRP A 3 12.08 4.63 4.83
CA TRP A 3 11.12 5.18 3.88
C TRP A 3 9.68 4.92 4.39
N PRO A 4 8.72 5.84 4.19
CA PRO A 4 7.32 5.53 4.45
C PRO A 4 6.84 4.35 3.63
N SER A 5 6.08 3.46 4.27
CA SER A 5 5.48 2.32 3.60
C SER A 5 3.99 2.19 3.88
N VAL A 6 3.34 1.40 3.03
CA VAL A 6 1.96 0.96 3.15
C VAL A 6 1.83 -0.44 2.56
N ILE A 7 0.81 -1.17 3.00
CA ILE A 7 0.45 -2.47 2.42
C ILE A 7 -0.93 -2.35 1.81
N ILE A 8 -1.05 -2.63 0.52
CA ILE A 8 -2.32 -2.64 -0.20
C ILE A 8 -2.85 -4.08 -0.14
N LEU A 9 -3.99 -4.26 0.50
CA LEU A 9 -4.64 -5.55 0.70
C LEU A 9 -5.88 -5.63 -0.21
N VAL A 10 -5.98 -6.66 -1.03
CA VAL A 10 -7.15 -6.93 -1.87
C VAL A 10 -7.57 -8.39 -1.72
N PRO A 11 -8.81 -8.76 -2.06
CA PRO A 11 -9.17 -10.17 -2.19
C PRO A 11 -8.21 -10.87 -3.16
N ALA A 12 -7.81 -12.11 -2.88
CA ALA A 12 -6.88 -12.88 -3.70
C ALA A 12 -7.36 -13.02 -5.16
N SER A 13 -8.68 -13.07 -5.38
CA SER A 13 -9.31 -13.05 -6.71
C SER A 13 -9.03 -11.76 -7.52
N ARG A 14 -8.61 -10.67 -6.86
CA ARG A 14 -8.24 -9.38 -7.45
C ARG A 14 -6.73 -9.17 -7.57
N ARG A 15 -5.91 -10.12 -7.14
CA ARG A 15 -4.43 -10.07 -7.22
C ARG A 15 -3.93 -9.58 -8.58
N ARG A 16 -4.30 -10.29 -9.65
CA ARG A 16 -3.83 -9.97 -11.02
C ARG A 16 -4.20 -8.54 -11.45
N LEU A 17 -5.37 -8.05 -11.04
CA LEU A 17 -5.82 -6.70 -11.37
C LEU A 17 -4.96 -5.64 -10.67
N LEU A 18 -4.63 -5.86 -9.39
CA LEU A 18 -3.75 -4.95 -8.65
C LEU A 18 -2.33 -4.99 -9.21
N GLU A 19 -1.76 -6.18 -9.43
CA GLU A 19 -0.42 -6.34 -10.01
C GLU A 19 -0.32 -5.67 -11.39
N GLN A 20 -1.29 -5.90 -12.28
CA GLN A 20 -1.31 -5.26 -13.61
C GLN A 20 -1.36 -3.74 -13.51
N ARG A 21 -2.20 -3.22 -12.61
CA ARG A 21 -2.31 -1.77 -12.37
C ARG A 21 -0.99 -1.18 -11.91
N ILE A 22 -0.32 -1.81 -10.95
CA ILE A 22 0.96 -1.33 -10.44
C ILE A 22 2.05 -1.48 -11.53
N ARG A 23 2.15 -2.63 -12.19
CA ARG A 23 3.13 -2.88 -13.25
C ARG A 23 3.00 -1.93 -14.44
N ALA A 24 1.81 -1.38 -14.70
CA ALA A 24 1.58 -0.38 -15.75
C ALA A 24 2.37 0.93 -15.53
N PHE A 25 2.90 1.18 -14.33
CA PHE A 25 3.81 2.31 -14.07
C PHE A 25 5.23 2.10 -14.57
N GLY A 26 5.58 0.91 -15.09
CA GLY A 26 6.90 0.59 -15.63
C GLY A 26 7.88 0.07 -14.59
N LEU A 27 7.41 -0.84 -13.72
CA LEU A 27 8.26 -1.51 -12.73
C LEU A 27 9.42 -2.26 -13.40
N VAL A 28 10.60 -2.19 -12.78
CA VAL A 28 11.80 -2.90 -13.20
C VAL A 28 12.28 -3.77 -12.04
N PRO A 29 12.51 -5.08 -12.22
CA PRO A 29 13.06 -5.93 -11.17
C PRO A 29 14.41 -5.43 -10.69
N ASP A 30 14.59 -5.33 -9.38
CA ASP A 30 15.88 -5.13 -8.73
C ASP A 30 16.68 -6.44 -8.80
N PRO A 31 17.85 -6.47 -9.48
CA PRO A 31 18.64 -7.70 -9.59
C PRO A 31 19.32 -8.12 -8.28
N VAL A 32 19.35 -7.25 -7.26
CA VAL A 32 20.00 -7.48 -5.96
C VAL A 32 18.98 -7.92 -4.91
N THR A 33 17.86 -7.21 -4.77
CA THR A 33 16.86 -7.50 -3.73
C THR A 33 15.76 -8.45 -4.20
N GLY A 34 15.55 -8.56 -5.53
CA GLY A 34 14.42 -9.29 -6.09
C GLY A 34 13.07 -8.56 -5.99
N GLU A 35 13.05 -7.37 -5.38
CA GLU A 35 11.88 -6.49 -5.34
C GLU A 35 11.71 -5.76 -6.68
N ASP A 36 10.51 -5.27 -6.97
CA ASP A 36 10.29 -4.40 -8.12
C ASP A 36 10.64 -2.94 -7.74
N ARG A 37 11.49 -2.28 -8.53
CA ARG A 37 11.76 -0.84 -8.41
C ARG A 37 10.86 -0.04 -9.34
N LEU A 38 10.54 1.17 -8.90
CA LEU A 38 9.92 2.19 -9.75
C LEU A 38 10.61 3.53 -9.51
N ASP A 39 11.03 4.18 -10.59
CA ASP A 39 11.48 5.57 -10.59
C ASP A 39 10.49 6.40 -11.40
N ARG A 40 9.77 7.31 -10.74
CA ARG A 40 8.69 8.07 -11.38
C ARG A 40 8.55 9.47 -10.80
N TYR A 41 8.44 10.46 -11.69
CA TYR A 41 8.35 11.88 -11.34
C TYR A 41 9.45 12.37 -10.37
N GLY A 42 10.64 11.77 -10.45
CA GLY A 42 11.76 12.08 -9.55
C GLY A 42 11.69 11.40 -8.18
N TYR A 43 10.72 10.51 -7.96
CA TYR A 43 10.62 9.69 -6.76
C TYR A 43 11.01 8.24 -7.03
N ALA A 44 11.69 7.64 -6.04
CA ALA A 44 12.01 6.22 -6.03
C ALA A 44 11.04 5.44 -5.12
N TYR A 45 10.73 4.22 -5.53
CA TYR A 45 9.86 3.30 -4.82
C TYR A 45 10.45 1.88 -4.86
N SER A 46 10.22 1.12 -3.79
CA SER A 46 10.46 -0.33 -3.74
C SER A 46 9.13 -1.03 -3.52
N LEU A 47 8.85 -2.08 -4.29
CA LEU A 47 7.57 -2.79 -4.27
C LEU A 47 7.80 -4.29 -4.17
N ASP A 48 7.12 -4.94 -3.23
CA ASP A 48 6.98 -6.39 -3.22
C ASP A 48 5.55 -6.77 -3.61
N LEU A 49 5.43 -7.40 -4.79
CA LEU A 49 4.17 -7.92 -5.34
C LEU A 49 4.03 -9.44 -5.16
N SER A 50 4.96 -10.10 -4.46
CA SER A 50 4.91 -11.56 -4.26
C SER A 50 3.74 -11.98 -3.35
N GLY A 51 3.33 -11.11 -2.43
CA GLY A 51 2.45 -11.42 -1.32
C GLY A 51 3.18 -11.89 -0.06
N GLY A 52 4.52 -11.92 -0.09
CA GLY A 52 5.38 -12.41 1.00
C GLY A 52 5.17 -11.67 2.31
N ILE A 53 4.84 -10.38 2.24
CA ILE A 53 4.54 -9.54 3.42
C ILE A 53 3.41 -10.09 4.31
N LEU A 54 2.53 -10.96 3.81
CA LEU A 54 1.50 -11.61 4.63
C LEU A 54 2.10 -12.56 5.69
N ALA A 55 3.32 -13.05 5.49
CA ALA A 55 4.01 -13.90 6.48
C ALA A 55 4.38 -13.14 7.76
N ASP A 56 4.42 -11.79 7.70
CA ASP A 56 4.76 -10.93 8.83
C ASP A 56 3.53 -10.56 9.67
N TYR A 57 2.32 -10.94 9.23
CA TYR A 57 1.09 -10.68 9.97
C TYR A 57 0.83 -11.77 11.00
N GLU A 58 0.35 -11.36 12.18
CA GLU A 58 -0.16 -12.32 13.16
C GLU A 58 -1.43 -13.02 12.63
N PRO A 59 -1.66 -14.30 12.98
CA PRO A 59 -2.83 -15.04 12.50
C PRO A 59 -4.17 -14.34 12.79
N GLU A 60 -4.30 -13.68 13.94
CA GLU A 60 -5.51 -12.94 14.31
C GLU A 60 -5.70 -11.67 13.46
N GLU A 61 -4.61 -11.03 13.03
CA GLU A 61 -4.64 -9.90 12.10
C GLU A 61 -5.12 -10.35 10.73
N LEU A 62 -4.55 -11.44 10.20
CA LEU A 62 -4.99 -12.04 8.95
C LEU A 62 -6.44 -12.47 9.00
N ALA A 63 -6.90 -13.04 10.11
CA ALA A 63 -8.31 -13.41 10.29
C ALA A 63 -9.24 -12.18 10.22
N ARG A 64 -8.83 -11.05 10.83
CA ARG A 64 -9.59 -9.77 10.75
C ARG A 64 -9.60 -9.21 9.34
N VAL A 65 -8.49 -9.27 8.62
CA VAL A 65 -8.44 -8.87 7.21
C VAL A 65 -9.35 -9.78 6.37
N ALA A 66 -9.22 -11.10 6.54
CA ALA A 66 -9.98 -12.08 5.79
C ALA A 66 -11.49 -11.97 6.01
N HIS A 67 -11.92 -11.64 7.22
CA HIS A 67 -13.32 -11.35 7.51
C HIS A 67 -13.88 -10.17 6.71
N ARG A 68 -13.02 -9.19 6.35
CA ARG A 68 -13.43 -7.97 5.64
C ARG A 68 -13.41 -8.12 4.12
N ILE A 69 -12.45 -8.87 3.58
CA ILE A 69 -12.20 -8.93 2.12
C ILE A 69 -12.09 -10.36 1.55
N GLY A 70 -12.31 -11.40 2.36
CA GLY A 70 -12.02 -12.78 1.99
C GLY A 70 -10.51 -13.08 2.02
N GLU A 71 -10.09 -14.21 1.45
CA GLU A 71 -8.67 -14.59 1.38
C GLU A 71 -7.83 -13.43 0.83
N PRO A 72 -6.84 -12.90 1.59
CA PRO A 72 -6.13 -11.69 1.20
C PRO A 72 -4.95 -11.98 0.26
N TYR A 73 -4.70 -11.01 -0.61
CA TYR A 73 -3.41 -10.79 -1.27
C TYR A 73 -2.89 -9.40 -0.86
N ALA A 74 -1.58 -9.29 -0.66
CA ALA A 74 -0.93 -8.05 -0.25
C ALA A 74 0.16 -7.62 -1.24
N ALA A 75 0.25 -6.31 -1.45
CA ALA A 75 1.39 -5.67 -2.10
C ALA A 75 2.02 -4.69 -1.11
N TYR A 76 3.31 -4.83 -0.85
CA TYR A 76 4.08 -3.90 -0.03
C TYR A 76 4.67 -2.80 -0.89
N VAL A 77 4.62 -1.56 -0.40
CA VAL A 77 5.13 -0.39 -1.12
C VAL A 77 5.92 0.48 -0.16
N GLU A 78 7.22 0.63 -0.42
CA GLU A 78 8.09 1.62 0.18
C GLU A 78 8.28 2.81 -0.75
N CYS A 79 8.13 4.01 -0.20
CA CYS A 79 8.17 5.26 -0.94
C CYS A 79 9.28 6.14 -0.39
N GLN A 80 10.10 6.77 -1.25
CA GLN A 80 11.19 7.65 -0.82
C GLN A 80 10.77 8.74 0.20
N SER A 81 9.54 9.24 0.09
CA SER A 81 9.00 10.28 0.96
C SER A 81 7.47 10.17 1.09
N MET A 82 6.90 10.95 2.01
CA MET A 82 5.45 11.03 2.15
C MET A 82 4.78 11.66 0.90
N ASP A 83 5.45 12.58 0.21
CA ASP A 83 4.95 13.13 -1.05
C ASP A 83 4.93 12.07 -2.14
N ALA A 84 6.00 11.27 -2.23
CA ALA A 84 6.07 10.13 -3.13
C ALA A 84 4.92 9.13 -2.87
N ALA A 85 4.69 8.80 -1.60
CA ALA A 85 3.62 7.90 -1.18
C ALA A 85 2.24 8.42 -1.58
N ARG A 86 1.95 9.70 -1.30
CA ARG A 86 0.68 10.32 -1.67
C ARG A 86 0.47 10.39 -3.19
N ALA A 87 1.52 10.72 -3.95
CA ALA A 87 1.45 10.76 -5.41
C ALA A 87 1.10 9.37 -5.97
N PHE A 88 1.82 8.34 -5.54
CA PHE A 88 1.60 6.96 -5.98
C PHE A 88 0.21 6.44 -5.60
N LEU A 89 -0.21 6.63 -4.34
CA LEU A 89 -1.48 6.10 -3.84
C LEU A 89 -2.71 6.79 -4.45
N ARG A 90 -2.61 8.08 -4.84
CA ARG A 90 -3.67 8.77 -5.59
C ARG A 90 -3.91 8.19 -6.97
N GLU A 91 -2.89 7.56 -7.57
CA GLU A 91 -3.02 6.92 -8.88
C GLU A 91 -3.42 5.45 -8.78
N VAL A 92 -2.95 4.73 -7.76
CA VAL A 92 -3.20 3.29 -7.59
C VAL A 92 -4.57 2.99 -6.99
N LEU A 93 -4.95 3.71 -5.93
CA LEU A 93 -6.11 3.38 -5.10
C LEU A 93 -7.49 3.68 -5.71
N PRO A 94 -7.68 4.60 -6.67
CA PRO A 94 -9.00 4.80 -7.28
C PRO A 94 -9.60 3.49 -7.81
N GLY A 95 -10.79 3.15 -7.32
CA GLY A 95 -11.50 1.92 -7.70
C GLY A 95 -10.88 0.62 -7.16
N VAL A 96 -9.91 0.68 -6.24
CA VAL A 96 -9.47 -0.51 -5.49
C VAL A 96 -10.51 -0.85 -4.44
N ASP A 97 -11.12 -2.02 -4.58
CA ASP A 97 -11.97 -2.62 -3.56
C ASP A 97 -11.10 -3.48 -2.63
N GLY A 98 -10.63 -2.87 -1.55
CA GLY A 98 -9.64 -3.46 -0.65
C GLY A 98 -9.36 -2.58 0.56
N LEU A 99 -8.28 -2.91 1.26
CA LEU A 99 -7.80 -2.23 2.45
C LEU A 99 -6.40 -1.64 2.20
N VAL A 100 -6.04 -0.65 3.00
CA VAL A 100 -4.69 -0.12 3.12
C VAL A 100 -4.30 -0.27 4.58
N ASP A 101 -3.29 -1.09 4.84
CA ASP A 101 -2.55 -1.06 6.09
C ASP A 101 -1.53 0.07 6.02
N THR A 102 -1.55 0.93 7.02
CA THR A 102 -0.60 2.03 7.19
C THR A 102 0.79 1.56 7.63
N ASN A 103 0.96 0.26 7.90
CA ASN A 103 2.12 -0.37 8.52
C ASN A 103 2.51 0.27 9.87
N HIS A 104 1.52 0.87 10.53
CA HIS A 104 1.68 1.62 11.76
C HIS A 104 0.44 1.47 12.65
N PHE A 105 -0.55 2.33 12.51
CA PHE A 105 -1.65 2.43 13.48
C PHE A 105 -2.89 1.60 13.10
N GLU A 106 -3.15 1.45 11.81
CA GLU A 106 -4.47 1.03 11.36
C GLU A 106 -4.53 0.47 9.94
N ILE A 107 -5.58 -0.34 9.73
CA ILE A 107 -6.00 -0.89 8.46
C ILE A 107 -7.34 -0.29 8.03
N LEU A 108 -7.30 0.59 7.02
CA LEU A 108 -8.45 1.34 6.53
C LEU A 108 -9.00 0.77 5.23
N ARG A 109 -10.28 1.07 4.91
CA ARG A 109 -10.78 0.83 3.54
C ARG A 109 -9.98 1.72 2.58
N ALA A 110 -9.60 1.19 1.42
CA ALA A 110 -8.79 1.92 0.44
C ALA A 110 -9.42 3.27 0.05
N SER A 111 -10.75 3.29 -0.15
CA SER A 111 -11.50 4.53 -0.44
C SER A 111 -11.48 5.54 0.70
N VAL A 112 -11.53 5.09 1.95
CA VAL A 112 -11.46 5.96 3.14
C VAL A 112 -10.05 6.53 3.29
N PHE A 113 -9.02 5.69 3.13
CA PHE A 113 -7.63 6.12 3.17
C PHE A 113 -7.34 7.16 2.07
N LEU A 114 -7.77 6.90 0.83
CA LEU A 114 -7.60 7.83 -0.28
C LEU A 114 -8.27 9.18 0.01
N ALA A 115 -9.51 9.18 0.50
CA ALA A 115 -10.22 10.40 0.86
C ALA A 115 -9.51 11.21 1.98
N LEU A 116 -8.79 10.55 2.90
CA LEU A 116 -7.98 11.24 3.91
C LEU A 116 -6.71 11.85 3.30
N VAL A 117 -6.02 11.11 2.42
CA VAL A 117 -4.85 11.61 1.67
C VAL A 117 -5.19 12.82 0.79
N GLU A 118 -6.38 12.83 0.20
CA GLU A 118 -6.87 13.96 -0.62
C GLU A 118 -7.23 15.17 0.24
N ARG A 119 -7.94 14.96 1.36
CA ARG A 119 -8.38 16.05 2.24
C ARG A 119 -7.26 16.65 3.10
N HIS A 120 -6.25 15.86 3.46
CA HIS A 120 -5.19 16.27 4.39
C HIS A 120 -3.80 16.07 3.79
N PRO A 121 -3.33 16.98 2.90
CA PRO A 121 -2.01 16.86 2.25
C PRO A 121 -0.82 16.77 3.22
N GLY A 122 -0.96 17.31 4.44
CA GLY A 122 0.06 17.27 5.50
C GLY A 122 -0.05 16.06 6.45
N TRP A 123 -0.94 15.11 6.19
CA TRP A 123 -1.06 13.91 7.02
C TRP A 123 0.13 12.97 6.79
N ASP A 124 0.84 12.64 7.87
CA ASP A 124 1.88 11.60 7.93
C ASP A 124 1.34 10.49 8.84
N TRP A 125 0.80 9.42 8.21
CA TRP A 125 0.17 8.29 8.91
C TRP A 125 1.16 7.49 9.77
N ARG A 126 2.47 7.71 9.62
CA ARG A 126 3.47 7.11 10.51
C ARG A 126 3.55 7.80 11.87
N ARG A 127 3.01 9.01 11.97
CA ARG A 127 3.10 9.87 13.17
C ARG A 127 1.75 10.10 13.84
N ARG A 128 0.67 10.15 13.05
CA ARG A 128 -0.67 10.47 13.56
C ARG A 128 -1.70 9.52 12.96
N PRO A 129 -2.52 8.83 13.77
CA PRO A 129 -3.62 8.02 13.27
C PRO A 129 -4.69 8.88 12.59
N SER A 130 -5.53 8.26 11.78
CA SER A 130 -6.61 8.89 11.03
C SER A 130 -7.61 9.60 11.94
N THR A 131 -7.80 9.11 13.17
CA THR A 131 -8.70 9.69 14.17
C THR A 131 -8.30 11.10 14.60
N GLU A 132 -7.04 11.48 14.43
CA GLU A 132 -6.52 12.81 14.78
C GLU A 132 -6.58 13.83 13.63
N VAL A 133 -6.98 13.39 12.44
CA VAL A 133 -7.10 14.25 11.24
C VAL A 133 -8.51 14.24 10.65
N ARG A 134 -9.48 13.62 11.33
CA ARG A 134 -10.87 13.51 10.87
C ARG A 134 -11.64 14.83 10.90
#